data_AF-A0A9P0M5M6-F1
#
_entry.id   AF-A0A9P0M5M6-F1
#
_cell.length_a   1.000
_cell.length_b   1.000
_cell.length_c   1.000
_cell.angle_alpha   90.00
_cell.angle_beta   90.00
_cell.angle_gamma   90.00
#
_symmetry.space_group_name_H-M   'P 1'
#
loop_
_entity.id
_entity.type
_entity.pdbx_description
1 polymer ?
#
loop_
_entity_poly.entity_id
_entity_poly.type
_entity_poly.pdbx_seq_one_letter_code
_entity_poly.pdbx_strand_id
1 'polypeptide(L)'
;MKKNFSNLLLLLEAEKAIMEEKQFSLEDVKNFIAMENVEAVMERFTEMQTEGWKTRAVDNVSDLPATKGLKITSTGLLVTESGRQVTYQEAREQKLLDNIKIFDFVYEQDKKSSNDLMSVKSAAESKSSGDSSRMTSEDVNYLKENLGIPLTLALAEITTVQPKDPIHYLGHWLFKYRYNQEMSDIQTIEINQLCEERDRIARERWHKFIEEEARTAVIDMILRAEEQATRNEWIRIQRELEEEKEHEERLADEARDVFV
;
A
#
# COMPACT_ATOMS: atom_id res chain seq x y z
N MET A 1 19.24 33.86 -11.97
CA MET A 1 19.65 32.58 -12.58
C MET A 1 20.83 31.90 -11.89
N LYS A 2 21.96 32.57 -11.60
CA LYS A 2 23.15 31.92 -10.99
C LYS A 2 22.92 31.27 -9.61
N LYS A 3 22.11 31.88 -8.73
CA LYS A 3 21.80 31.33 -7.38
C LYS A 3 21.02 30.00 -7.41
N ASN A 4 20.11 29.84 -8.37
CA ASN A 4 19.29 28.63 -8.49
C ASN A 4 20.14 27.44 -8.95
N PHE A 5 21.15 27.69 -9.79
CA PHE A 5 22.10 26.68 -10.24
C PHE A 5 23.03 26.24 -9.11
N SER A 6 23.47 27.17 -8.25
CA SER A 6 24.27 26.85 -7.06
C SER A 6 23.50 25.98 -6.07
N ASN A 7 22.21 26.26 -5.86
CA ASN A 7 21.36 25.44 -4.97
C ASN A 7 21.14 24.03 -5.53
N LEU A 8 20.97 23.91 -6.85
CA LEU A 8 20.80 22.61 -7.52
C LEU A 8 22.10 21.79 -7.49
N LEU A 9 23.26 22.43 -7.63
CA LEU A 9 24.57 21.79 -7.50
C LEU A 9 24.79 21.26 -6.07
N LEU A 10 24.43 22.05 -5.05
CA LEU A 10 24.53 21.65 -3.65
C LEU A 10 23.63 20.44 -3.33
N LEU A 11 22.42 20.39 -3.91
CA LEU A 11 21.50 19.29 -3.74
C LEU A 11 22.01 18.00 -4.39
N LEU A 12 22.58 18.11 -5.60
CA LEU A 12 23.21 16.99 -6.31
C LEU A 12 24.44 16.45 -5.57
N GLU A 13 25.24 17.33 -4.97
CA GLU A 13 26.40 16.95 -4.17
C GLU A 13 25.99 16.25 -2.87
N ALA A 14 24.91 16.71 -2.23
CA ALA A 14 24.32 16.05 -1.07
C ALA A 14 23.71 14.68 -1.43
N GLU A 15 23.00 14.56 -2.56
CA GLU A 15 22.45 13.29 -3.03
C GLU A 15 23.57 12.28 -3.34
N LYS A 16 24.65 12.74 -3.98
CA LYS A 16 25.84 11.93 -4.25
C LYS A 16 26.49 11.40 -2.96
N ALA A 17 26.61 12.24 -1.94
CA ALA A 17 27.14 11.83 -0.64
C ALA A 17 26.24 10.78 0.05
N ILE A 18 24.91 10.93 -0.04
CA ILE A 18 23.94 9.96 0.49
C ILE A 18 24.02 8.62 -0.28
N MET A 19 24.29 8.66 -1.58
CA MET A 19 24.48 7.45 -2.39
C MET A 19 25.83 6.76 -2.10
N GLU A 20 26.90 7.52 -1.84
CA GLU A 20 28.20 6.97 -1.46
C GLU A 20 28.17 6.31 -0.06
N GLU A 21 27.41 6.84 0.90
CA GLU A 21 27.16 6.17 2.19
C GLU A 21 26.29 4.90 2.10
N LYS A 22 25.58 4.71 0.97
CA LYS A 22 24.67 3.57 0.73
C LYS A 22 25.30 2.42 -0.07
N GLN A 23 26.63 2.40 -0.21
CA GLN A 23 27.32 1.20 -0.67
C GLN A 23 27.27 0.12 0.42
N PHE A 24 26.19 -0.67 0.42
CA PHE A 24 26.15 -1.93 1.15
C PHE A 24 27.38 -2.77 0.77
N SER A 25 28.21 -3.11 1.76
CA SER A 25 29.36 -3.98 1.52
C SER A 25 28.86 -5.40 1.27
N LEU A 26 29.62 -6.18 0.48
CA LEU A 26 29.29 -7.57 0.19
C LEU A 26 29.25 -8.42 1.48
N GLU A 27 30.04 -8.03 2.49
CA GLU A 27 30.06 -8.56 3.84
C GLU A 27 28.75 -8.32 4.61
N ASP A 28 28.06 -7.19 4.38
CA ASP A 28 26.76 -6.90 5.03
C ASP A 28 25.64 -7.77 4.46
N VAL A 29 25.67 -8.05 3.16
CA VAL A 29 24.74 -8.98 2.51
C VAL A 29 25.00 -10.42 2.97
N LYS A 30 26.28 -10.78 3.17
CA LYS A 30 26.68 -12.10 3.71
C LYS A 30 26.24 -12.30 5.15
N ASN A 31 26.26 -11.26 5.98
CA ASN A 31 25.79 -11.32 7.36
C ASN A 31 24.26 -11.30 7.47
N PHE A 32 23.54 -10.71 6.51
CA PHE A 32 22.08 -10.75 6.47
C PHE A 32 21.54 -12.14 6.10
N ILE A 33 22.32 -12.91 5.32
CA ILE A 33 22.04 -14.31 4.98
C ILE A 33 22.95 -15.19 5.84
N ALA A 34 22.73 -15.21 7.16
CA ALA A 34 23.38 -16.18 8.02
C ALA A 34 23.09 -17.60 7.47
N MET A 35 24.12 -18.30 6.99
CA MET A 35 23.99 -19.63 6.36
C MET A 35 23.29 -20.65 7.26
N GLU A 36 23.38 -20.46 8.58
CA GLU A 36 22.71 -21.27 9.61
C GLU A 36 21.17 -21.27 9.44
N ASN A 37 20.60 -20.17 8.94
CA ASN A 37 19.17 -20.11 8.62
C ASN A 37 18.84 -20.77 7.28
N VAL A 38 19.75 -20.75 6.31
CA VAL A 38 19.50 -21.39 5.00
C VAL A 38 19.51 -22.90 5.17
N GLU A 39 20.47 -23.45 5.92
CA GLU A 39 20.55 -24.88 6.20
C GLU A 39 19.33 -25.39 6.99
N ALA A 40 18.91 -24.66 8.03
CA ALA A 40 17.71 -24.99 8.79
C ALA A 40 16.41 -24.85 7.96
N VAL A 41 16.33 -23.87 7.06
CA VAL A 41 15.21 -23.74 6.11
C VAL A 41 15.23 -24.88 5.10
N MET A 42 16.43 -25.31 4.67
CA MET A 42 16.60 -26.38 3.72
C MET A 42 16.25 -27.74 4.35
N GLU A 43 16.64 -27.98 5.60
CA GLU A 43 16.23 -29.15 6.39
C GLU A 43 14.70 -29.19 6.56
N ARG A 44 14.08 -28.08 6.96
CA ARG A 44 12.61 -27.98 7.08
C ARG A 44 11.91 -28.23 5.75
N PHE A 45 12.47 -27.74 4.64
CA PHE A 45 11.92 -28.00 3.32
C PHE A 45 12.07 -29.47 2.94
N THR A 46 13.21 -30.10 3.20
CA THR A 46 13.38 -31.55 2.96
C THR A 46 12.47 -32.40 3.82
N GLU A 47 12.29 -32.08 5.10
CA GLU A 47 11.32 -32.74 5.98
C GLU A 47 9.89 -32.61 5.45
N MET A 48 9.52 -31.41 4.98
CA MET A 48 8.21 -31.12 4.37
C MET A 48 7.98 -31.90 3.07
N GLN A 49 9.01 -32.14 2.26
CA GLN A 49 8.93 -32.98 1.07
C GLN A 49 8.76 -34.47 1.42
N THR A 50 9.29 -34.93 2.56
CA THR A 50 9.24 -36.35 2.95
C THR A 50 7.99 -36.75 3.74
N GLU A 51 7.42 -35.86 4.57
CA GLU A 51 6.23 -36.19 5.37
C GLU A 51 4.89 -35.83 4.70
N GLY A 52 4.93 -35.12 3.57
CA GLY A 52 3.74 -34.47 3.00
C GLY A 52 3.22 -33.35 3.92
N TRP A 53 2.27 -32.55 3.44
CA TRP A 53 1.77 -31.35 4.14
C TRP A 53 0.83 -31.68 5.32
N LYS A 54 1.22 -32.58 6.23
CA LYS A 54 0.54 -32.76 7.52
C LYS A 54 1.20 -31.87 8.56
N THR A 55 0.76 -30.61 8.62
CA THR A 55 1.07 -29.74 9.75
C THR A 55 0.54 -30.39 11.04
N ARG A 56 1.43 -30.64 12.00
CA ARG A 56 1.15 -31.13 13.38
C ARG A 56 0.29 -30.16 14.23
N ALA A 57 -0.27 -29.12 13.60
CA ALA A 57 -0.92 -27.96 14.22
C ALA A 57 -2.46 -28.02 14.17
N VAL A 58 -3.06 -29.15 13.80
CA VAL A 58 -4.53 -29.26 13.67
C VAL A 58 -5.23 -29.42 15.03
N ASP A 59 -4.51 -29.60 16.13
CA ASP A 59 -5.14 -29.85 17.43
C ASP A 59 -5.28 -28.61 18.34
N ASN A 60 -4.81 -27.42 17.92
CA ASN A 60 -4.78 -26.24 18.81
C ASN A 60 -5.61 -25.02 18.35
N VAL A 61 -6.24 -25.06 17.16
CA VAL A 61 -6.82 -23.83 16.56
C VAL A 61 -8.20 -23.48 17.13
N SER A 62 -8.88 -24.43 17.76
CA SER A 62 -10.13 -24.17 18.48
C SER A 62 -9.93 -23.53 19.87
N ASP A 63 -8.72 -23.59 20.42
CA ASP A 63 -8.47 -23.24 21.82
C ASP A 63 -7.83 -21.85 22.00
N LEU A 64 -7.21 -21.28 20.97
CA LEU A 64 -6.54 -19.97 21.09
C LEU A 64 -7.46 -18.77 21.37
N PRO A 65 -8.60 -18.57 20.67
CA PRO A 65 -9.46 -17.41 20.92
C PRO A 65 -10.20 -17.48 22.28
N ALA A 66 -10.32 -18.68 22.86
CA ALA A 66 -10.92 -18.88 24.19
C ALA A 66 -10.01 -18.40 25.33
N THR A 67 -8.68 -18.35 25.14
CA THR A 67 -7.74 -17.94 26.21
C THR A 67 -7.80 -16.45 26.57
N LYS A 68 -8.39 -15.61 25.70
CA LYS A 68 -8.52 -14.15 25.91
C LYS A 68 -9.96 -13.62 25.72
N GLY A 69 -10.94 -14.52 25.63
CA GLY A 69 -12.36 -14.16 25.59
C GLY A 69 -12.83 -13.34 24.40
N LEU A 70 -12.28 -13.62 23.20
CA LEU A 70 -12.70 -12.99 21.95
C LEU A 70 -13.31 -14.02 21.01
N LYS A 71 -14.48 -13.70 20.48
CA LYS A 71 -15.19 -14.49 19.47
C LYS A 71 -15.31 -13.67 18.20
N ILE A 72 -15.22 -14.33 17.06
CA ILE A 72 -15.41 -13.70 15.75
C ILE A 72 -16.79 -14.08 15.24
N THR A 73 -17.58 -13.07 14.90
CA THR A 73 -18.93 -13.25 14.36
C THR A 73 -18.86 -13.69 12.90
N SER A 74 -19.91 -14.32 12.36
CA SER A 74 -20.02 -14.71 10.94
C SER A 74 -19.82 -13.55 9.95
N THR A 75 -19.94 -12.31 10.42
CA THR A 75 -19.68 -11.07 9.67
C THR A 75 -18.25 -10.57 9.76
N GLY A 76 -17.34 -11.32 10.41
CA GLY A 76 -15.93 -10.95 10.56
C GLY A 76 -15.65 -9.92 11.66
N LEU A 77 -16.64 -9.58 12.49
CA LEU A 77 -16.49 -8.61 13.59
C LEU A 77 -16.00 -9.28 14.89
N LEU A 78 -15.09 -8.59 15.59
CA LEU A 78 -14.56 -9.00 16.90
C LEU A 78 -15.58 -8.69 18.01
N VAL A 79 -15.92 -9.71 18.80
CA VAL A 79 -16.89 -9.64 19.88
C VAL A 79 -16.29 -10.21 21.15
N THR A 80 -16.44 -9.53 22.28
CA THR A 80 -16.02 -10.03 23.59
C THR A 80 -16.93 -11.18 24.05
N GLU A 81 -16.52 -11.96 25.05
CA GLU A 81 -17.38 -12.97 25.68
C GLU A 81 -18.74 -12.44 26.17
N SER A 82 -18.80 -11.15 26.50
CA SER A 82 -20.02 -10.44 26.90
C SER A 82 -20.94 -10.03 25.73
N GLY A 83 -20.58 -10.33 24.49
CA GLY A 83 -21.38 -10.00 23.30
C GLY A 83 -21.25 -8.55 22.82
N ARG A 84 -20.32 -7.77 23.40
CA ARG A 84 -20.04 -6.39 22.97
C ARG A 84 -19.11 -6.42 21.75
N GLN A 85 -19.50 -5.71 20.70
CA GLN A 85 -18.66 -5.50 19.52
C GLN A 85 -17.52 -4.55 19.87
N VAL A 86 -16.31 -4.91 19.47
CA VAL A 86 -15.10 -4.14 19.76
C VAL A 86 -14.46 -3.71 18.44
N THR A 87 -14.13 -2.44 18.34
CA THR A 87 -13.41 -1.92 17.17
C THR A 87 -11.94 -2.33 17.20
N TYR A 88 -11.29 -2.40 16.04
CA TYR A 88 -9.89 -2.83 15.94
C TYR A 88 -8.94 -1.95 16.79
N GLN A 89 -9.21 -0.65 16.87
CA GLN A 89 -8.44 0.30 17.67
C GLN A 89 -8.60 0.02 19.18
N GLU A 90 -9.83 -0.19 19.64
CA GLU A 90 -10.13 -0.54 21.04
C GLU A 90 -9.50 -1.89 21.44
N ALA A 91 -9.48 -2.87 20.54
CA ALA A 91 -8.83 -4.17 20.77
C ALA A 91 -7.30 -4.06 20.87
N ARG A 92 -6.69 -3.14 20.10
CA ARG A 92 -5.25 -2.87 20.14
C ARG A 92 -4.84 -2.15 21.42
N GLU A 93 -5.62 -1.15 21.84
CA GLU A 93 -5.39 -0.41 23.08
C GLU A 93 -5.50 -1.32 24.31
N GLN A 94 -6.42 -2.28 24.29
CA GLN A 94 -6.59 -3.28 25.35
C GLN A 94 -5.58 -4.44 25.29
N LYS A 95 -4.58 -4.39 24.38
CA LYS A 95 -3.57 -5.44 24.15
C LYS A 95 -4.15 -6.83 23.91
N LEU A 96 -5.38 -6.88 23.39
CA LEU A 96 -6.09 -8.12 23.12
C LEU A 96 -5.52 -8.85 21.90
N LEU A 97 -4.85 -8.11 21.01
CA LEU A 97 -4.26 -8.59 19.77
C LEU A 97 -2.77 -8.99 19.91
N ASP A 98 -2.16 -8.79 21.07
CA ASP A 98 -0.76 -9.14 21.29
C ASP A 98 -0.61 -10.69 21.27
N ASN A 99 0.31 -11.17 20.43
CA ASN A 99 0.60 -12.58 20.10
C ASN A 99 -0.37 -13.29 19.15
N ILE A 100 -1.31 -12.59 18.53
CA ILE A 100 -2.14 -13.18 17.46
C ILE A 100 -1.39 -13.03 16.14
N LYS A 101 -0.87 -14.14 15.61
CA LYS A 101 -0.40 -14.19 14.23
C LYS A 101 -1.61 -14.13 13.31
N ILE A 102 -1.98 -12.93 12.89
CA ILE A 102 -3.09 -12.66 11.97
C ILE A 102 -3.00 -13.51 10.69
N PHE A 103 -1.78 -13.87 10.28
CA PHE A 103 -1.52 -14.72 9.13
C PHE A 103 -2.09 -16.15 9.27
N ASP A 104 -2.24 -16.66 10.49
CA ASP A 104 -2.82 -17.99 10.73
C ASP A 104 -4.36 -17.96 10.66
N PHE A 105 -4.99 -16.79 10.88
CA PHE A 105 -6.45 -16.65 10.93
C PHE A 105 -7.09 -16.47 9.54
N VAL A 106 -6.39 -15.80 8.63
CA VAL A 106 -6.89 -15.55 7.26
C VAL A 106 -6.97 -16.85 6.46
N TYR A 107 -6.16 -17.85 6.79
CA TYR A 107 -6.16 -19.16 6.12
C TYR A 107 -7.29 -20.11 6.54
N GLU A 108 -8.12 -19.76 7.54
CA GLU A 108 -9.18 -20.66 8.04
C GLU A 108 -10.61 -20.33 7.57
N GLN A 109 -10.86 -19.14 7.03
CA GLN A 109 -12.22 -18.76 6.57
C GLN A 109 -12.69 -19.65 5.40
N ASP A 110 -11.78 -20.09 4.53
CA ASP A 110 -12.14 -20.91 3.36
C ASP A 110 -12.49 -22.37 3.68
N LYS A 111 -12.20 -22.85 4.90
CA LYS A 111 -12.62 -24.21 5.30
C LYS A 111 -14.04 -24.28 5.83
N LYS A 112 -14.63 -23.18 6.32
CA LYS A 112 -16.01 -23.20 6.85
C LYS A 112 -17.08 -23.26 5.75
N SER A 113 -16.77 -22.84 4.52
CA SER A 113 -17.70 -23.00 3.38
C SER A 113 -17.72 -24.42 2.78
N SER A 114 -16.78 -25.31 3.15
CA SER A 114 -16.62 -26.60 2.49
C SER A 114 -17.20 -27.80 3.26
N ASN A 115 -17.78 -27.60 4.45
CA ASN A 115 -18.24 -28.68 5.33
C ASN A 115 -19.71 -29.12 5.17
N ASP A 116 -20.47 -28.57 4.22
CA ASP A 116 -21.86 -29.01 3.96
C ASP A 116 -21.99 -30.22 3.02
N LEU A 117 -20.88 -30.81 2.59
CA LEU A 117 -20.87 -32.06 1.82
C LEU A 117 -20.34 -33.20 2.70
N MET A 118 -21.16 -33.69 3.63
CA MET A 118 -21.24 -35.12 4.03
C MET A 118 -22.23 -35.30 5.19
N SER A 119 -23.51 -35.45 4.85
CA SER A 119 -24.46 -36.17 5.70
C SER A 119 -25.32 -37.07 4.83
N VAL A 120 -24.68 -38.11 4.29
CA VAL A 120 -25.38 -39.20 3.60
C VAL A 120 -25.74 -40.25 4.65
N LYS A 121 -27.02 -40.29 5.02
CA LYS A 121 -27.60 -41.44 5.71
C LYS A 121 -27.49 -42.65 4.81
N SER A 122 -26.67 -43.60 5.21
CA SER A 122 -26.60 -44.94 4.66
C SER A 122 -27.95 -45.65 4.81
N ALA A 123 -28.67 -45.81 3.71
CA ALA A 123 -29.75 -46.78 3.58
C ALA A 123 -29.56 -47.52 2.25
N ALA A 124 -29.40 -48.84 2.42
CA ALA A 124 -29.27 -49.86 1.39
C ALA A 124 -30.11 -49.63 0.13
N GLU A 125 -29.53 -49.89 -1.03
CA GLU A 125 -30.05 -50.88 -1.98
C GLU A 125 -29.11 -51.01 -3.20
N SER A 126 -28.55 -52.20 -3.35
CA SER A 126 -27.83 -52.62 -4.56
C SER A 126 -28.82 -52.74 -5.72
N LYS A 127 -28.70 -51.86 -6.72
CA LYS A 127 -29.21 -52.10 -8.08
C LYS A 127 -28.19 -51.66 -9.12
N SER A 128 -27.73 -52.64 -9.88
CA SER A 128 -26.99 -52.46 -11.12
C SER A 128 -27.91 -51.81 -12.17
N SER A 129 -27.62 -50.59 -12.57
CA SER A 129 -28.04 -50.07 -13.87
C SER A 129 -27.04 -49.01 -14.30
N GLY A 130 -26.35 -49.26 -15.41
CA GLY A 130 -25.55 -48.24 -16.07
C GLY A 130 -26.46 -47.12 -16.55
N ASP A 131 -26.59 -46.08 -15.75
CA ASP A 131 -27.07 -44.79 -16.18
C ASP A 131 -25.87 -43.85 -16.11
N SER A 132 -25.18 -43.71 -17.24
CA SER A 132 -24.12 -42.74 -17.38
C SER A 132 -24.79 -41.37 -17.28
N SER A 133 -24.72 -40.77 -16.08
CA SER A 133 -25.11 -39.39 -15.81
C SER A 133 -24.66 -38.52 -16.98
N ARG A 134 -25.61 -38.15 -17.84
CA ARG A 134 -25.35 -37.28 -18.98
C ARG A 134 -25.03 -35.91 -18.39
N MET A 135 -23.76 -35.51 -18.43
CA MET A 135 -23.35 -34.15 -18.10
C MET A 135 -24.21 -33.18 -18.90
N THR A 136 -24.80 -32.22 -18.21
CA THR A 136 -25.63 -31.20 -18.85
C THR A 136 -24.73 -30.25 -19.65
N SER A 137 -25.32 -29.49 -20.58
CA SER A 137 -24.58 -28.45 -21.30
C SER A 137 -23.97 -27.39 -20.37
N GLU A 138 -24.61 -27.16 -19.22
CA GLU A 138 -24.13 -26.21 -18.20
C GLU A 138 -22.89 -26.76 -17.49
N ASP A 139 -22.88 -28.04 -17.13
CA ASP A 139 -21.71 -28.70 -16.51
C ASP A 139 -20.48 -28.63 -17.43
N VAL A 140 -20.68 -28.86 -18.73
CA VAL A 140 -19.60 -28.80 -19.72
C VAL A 140 -19.06 -27.37 -19.87
N ASN A 141 -19.92 -26.35 -19.83
CA ASN A 141 -19.47 -24.96 -19.89
C ASN A 141 -18.71 -24.56 -18.62
N TYR A 142 -19.23 -24.92 -17.45
CA TYR A 142 -18.57 -24.65 -16.17
C TYR A 142 -17.16 -25.26 -16.11
N LEU A 143 -17.01 -26.51 -16.57
CA LEU A 143 -15.71 -27.18 -16.64
C LEU A 143 -14.75 -26.50 -17.63
N LYS A 144 -15.25 -26.05 -18.79
CA LYS A 144 -14.42 -25.33 -19.76
C LYS A 144 -13.92 -24.00 -19.22
N GLU A 145 -14.77 -23.26 -18.53
CA GLU A 145 -14.42 -21.95 -17.99
C GLU A 145 -13.44 -22.05 -16.82
N ASN A 146 -13.69 -22.96 -15.87
CA ASN A 146 -12.90 -23.03 -14.64
C ASN A 146 -11.69 -23.97 -14.74
N LEU A 147 -11.81 -25.08 -15.46
CA LEU A 147 -10.76 -26.10 -15.56
C LEU A 147 -10.12 -26.19 -16.95
N GLY A 148 -10.72 -25.59 -17.98
CA GLY A 148 -10.21 -25.71 -19.35
C GLY A 148 -8.78 -25.19 -19.50
N ILE A 149 -8.52 -23.96 -19.06
CA ILE A 149 -7.19 -23.33 -19.12
C ILE A 149 -6.17 -24.07 -18.25
N PRO A 150 -6.37 -24.26 -16.93
CA PRO A 150 -5.36 -24.90 -16.09
C PRO A 150 -5.09 -26.34 -16.52
N LEU A 151 -6.10 -27.09 -16.92
CA LEU A 151 -5.89 -28.48 -17.35
C LEU A 151 -5.12 -28.56 -18.68
N THR A 152 -5.39 -27.66 -19.63
CA THR A 152 -4.66 -27.61 -20.91
C THR A 152 -3.18 -27.29 -20.70
N LEU A 153 -2.89 -26.31 -19.84
CA LEU A 153 -1.52 -25.92 -19.49
C LEU A 153 -0.79 -27.04 -18.73
N ALA A 154 -1.45 -27.65 -17.75
CA ALA A 154 -0.88 -28.75 -16.98
C ALA A 154 -0.56 -29.95 -17.87
N LEU A 155 -1.48 -30.32 -18.78
CA LEU A 155 -1.28 -31.42 -19.71
C LEU A 155 -0.14 -31.11 -20.69
N ALA A 156 -0.05 -29.88 -21.20
CA ALA A 156 1.08 -29.47 -22.03
C ALA A 156 2.41 -29.65 -21.27
N GLU A 157 2.49 -29.20 -20.01
CA GLU A 157 3.71 -29.35 -19.20
C GLU A 157 4.02 -30.81 -18.85
N ILE A 158 3.00 -31.63 -18.55
CA ILE A 158 3.20 -33.06 -18.31
C ILE A 158 3.75 -33.76 -19.57
N THR A 159 3.29 -33.38 -20.76
CA THR A 159 3.81 -33.96 -22.01
C THR A 159 5.25 -33.60 -22.29
N THR A 160 5.71 -32.43 -21.82
CA THR A 160 7.12 -32.00 -21.98
C THR A 160 8.03 -32.56 -20.88
N VAL A 161 7.59 -32.54 -19.62
CA VAL A 161 8.38 -32.98 -18.46
C VAL A 161 8.41 -34.50 -18.33
N GLN A 162 7.36 -35.19 -18.77
CA GLN A 162 7.18 -36.64 -18.65
C GLN A 162 7.50 -37.17 -17.24
N PRO A 163 6.81 -36.66 -16.21
CA PRO A 163 7.04 -37.08 -14.83
C PRO A 163 6.76 -38.57 -14.64
N LYS A 164 7.51 -39.20 -13.72
CA LYS A 164 7.36 -40.62 -13.37
C LYS A 164 5.95 -40.96 -12.87
N ASP A 165 5.29 -40.02 -12.20
CA ASP A 165 3.88 -40.10 -11.81
C ASP A 165 3.12 -38.85 -12.33
N PRO A 166 2.45 -38.95 -13.50
CA PRO A 166 1.77 -37.81 -14.10
C PRO A 166 0.49 -37.40 -13.37
N ILE A 167 -0.16 -38.32 -12.65
CA ILE A 167 -1.39 -37.99 -11.89
C ILE A 167 -1.01 -37.19 -10.65
N HIS A 168 0.02 -37.62 -9.93
CA HIS A 168 0.50 -36.90 -8.76
C HIS A 168 1.06 -35.51 -9.12
N TYR A 169 1.80 -35.43 -10.23
CA TYR A 169 2.31 -34.17 -10.76
C TYR A 169 1.19 -33.20 -11.14
N LEU A 170 0.14 -33.69 -11.81
CA LEU A 170 -1.03 -32.89 -12.17
C LEU A 170 -1.69 -32.25 -10.94
N GLY A 171 -1.86 -33.00 -9.86
CA GLY A 171 -2.42 -32.48 -8.61
C GLY A 171 -1.59 -31.33 -8.03
N HIS A 172 -0.26 -31.49 -7.99
CA HIS A 172 0.65 -30.44 -7.52
C HIS A 172 0.62 -29.21 -8.43
N TRP A 173 0.58 -29.43 -9.74
CA TRP A 173 0.52 -28.35 -10.72
C TRP A 173 -0.75 -27.51 -10.55
N LEU A 174 -1.91 -28.16 -10.42
CA LEU A 174 -3.19 -27.48 -10.24
C LEU A 174 -3.25 -26.69 -8.92
N PHE A 175 -2.69 -27.26 -7.84
CA PHE A 175 -2.60 -26.56 -6.56
C PHE A 175 -1.71 -25.30 -6.67
N LYS A 176 -0.54 -25.43 -7.30
CA LYS A 176 0.36 -24.29 -7.57
C LYS A 176 -0.31 -23.24 -8.44
N TYR A 177 -1.02 -23.64 -9.48
CA TYR A 177 -1.74 -22.72 -10.36
C TYR A 177 -2.76 -21.89 -9.58
N ARG A 178 -3.57 -22.54 -8.74
CA ARG A 178 -4.57 -21.87 -7.91
C ARG A 178 -3.92 -20.89 -6.92
N TYR A 179 -2.86 -21.32 -6.23
CA TYR A 179 -2.10 -20.47 -5.32
C TYR A 179 -1.53 -19.24 -6.02
N ASN A 180 -1.00 -19.41 -7.23
CA ASN A 180 -0.45 -18.30 -8.00
C ASN A 180 -1.53 -17.30 -8.45
N GLN A 181 -2.73 -17.77 -8.78
CA GLN A 181 -3.85 -16.87 -9.08
C GLN A 181 -4.23 -16.02 -7.87
N GLU A 182 -4.42 -16.64 -6.71
CA GLU A 182 -4.77 -15.94 -5.47
C GLU A 182 -3.68 -14.92 -5.09
N MET A 183 -2.41 -15.30 -5.21
CA MET A 183 -1.30 -14.39 -4.96
C MET A 183 -1.28 -13.21 -5.95
N SER A 184 -1.54 -13.45 -7.23
CA SER A 184 -1.62 -12.40 -8.25
C SER A 184 -2.76 -11.42 -7.97
N ASP A 185 -3.90 -11.92 -7.51
CA ASP A 185 -5.05 -11.09 -7.15
C ASP A 185 -4.72 -10.19 -5.96
N ILE A 186 -4.12 -10.76 -4.91
CA ILE A 186 -3.65 -10.00 -3.73
C ILE A 186 -2.64 -8.91 -4.14
N GLN A 187 -1.66 -9.25 -4.97
CA GLN A 187 -0.66 -8.29 -5.46
C GLN A 187 -1.31 -7.16 -6.27
N THR A 188 -2.30 -7.48 -7.10
CA THR A 188 -3.01 -6.48 -7.90
C THR A 188 -3.78 -5.51 -6.99
N ILE A 189 -4.42 -6.02 -5.95
CA ILE A 189 -5.11 -5.19 -4.95
C ILE A 189 -4.12 -4.29 -4.22
N GLU A 190 -2.99 -4.82 -3.76
CA GLU A 190 -1.96 -4.05 -3.05
C GLU A 190 -1.36 -2.94 -3.94
N ILE A 191 -1.04 -3.25 -5.20
CA ILE A 191 -0.52 -2.27 -6.16
C ILE A 191 -1.55 -1.16 -6.41
N ASN A 192 -2.83 -1.52 -6.56
CA ASN A 192 -3.89 -0.52 -6.76
C ASN A 192 -4.01 0.42 -5.56
N GLN A 193 -3.96 -0.11 -4.34
CA GLN A 193 -3.99 0.71 -3.12
C GLN A 193 -2.79 1.67 -3.04
N LEU A 194 -1.58 1.18 -3.35
CA LEU A 194 -0.37 2.02 -3.35
C LEU A 194 -0.45 3.13 -4.41
N CYS A 195 -1.01 2.83 -5.59
CA CYS A 195 -1.23 3.82 -6.65
C CYS A 195 -2.22 4.90 -6.21
N GLU A 196 -3.35 4.51 -5.61
CA GLU A 196 -4.37 5.45 -5.12
C GLU A 196 -3.83 6.39 -4.05
N GLU A 197 -3.06 5.85 -3.10
CA GLU A 197 -2.39 6.63 -2.05
C GLU A 197 -1.36 7.61 -2.63
N ARG A 198 -0.54 7.16 -3.58
CA ARG A 198 0.44 8.03 -4.27
C ARG A 198 -0.26 9.17 -4.99
N ASP A 199 -1.34 8.88 -5.70
CA ASP A 199 -2.09 9.87 -6.44
C ASP A 199 -2.82 10.84 -5.51
N ARG A 200 -3.29 10.39 -4.33
CA ARG A 200 -3.82 11.27 -3.28
C ARG A 200 -2.77 12.26 -2.80
N ILE A 201 -1.58 11.77 -2.44
CA ILE A 201 -0.47 12.61 -1.97
C ILE A 201 -0.05 13.61 -3.06
N ALA A 202 0.00 13.18 -4.32
CA ALA A 202 0.33 14.05 -5.44
C ALA A 202 -0.69 15.19 -5.61
N ARG A 203 -1.99 14.89 -5.49
CA ARG A 203 -3.06 15.90 -5.54
C ARG A 203 -2.97 16.89 -4.38
N GLU A 204 -2.73 16.42 -3.17
CA GLU A 204 -2.57 17.28 -2.00
C GLU A 204 -1.37 18.22 -2.13
N ARG A 205 -0.23 17.68 -2.59
CA ARG A 205 0.98 18.48 -2.87
C ARG A 205 0.74 19.52 -3.95
N TRP A 206 0.05 19.14 -5.03
CA TRP A 206 -0.32 20.07 -6.10
C TRP A 206 -1.22 21.18 -5.58
N HIS A 207 -2.24 20.85 -4.80
CA HIS A 207 -3.15 21.83 -4.22
C HIS A 207 -2.42 22.84 -3.33
N LYS A 208 -1.54 22.33 -2.44
CA LYS A 208 -0.71 23.16 -1.57
C LYS A 208 0.23 24.07 -2.36
N PHE A 209 0.85 23.55 -3.42
CA PHE A 209 1.73 24.33 -4.29
C PHE A 209 0.98 25.51 -4.93
N ILE A 210 -0.20 25.26 -5.49
CA ILE A 210 -1.03 26.32 -6.10
C ILE A 210 -1.46 27.36 -5.07
N GLU A 211 -1.82 26.93 -3.85
CA GLU A 211 -2.18 27.84 -2.77
C GLU A 211 -1.00 28.74 -2.35
N GLU A 212 0.20 28.16 -2.22
CA GLU A 212 1.42 28.90 -1.87
C GLU A 212 1.83 29.87 -2.98
N GLU A 213 1.70 29.47 -4.25
CA GLU A 213 1.96 30.35 -5.40
C GLU A 213 0.97 31.53 -5.43
N ALA A 214 -0.32 31.27 -5.21
CA ALA A 214 -1.34 32.32 -5.13
C ALA A 214 -1.07 33.30 -3.97
N ARG A 215 -0.72 32.78 -2.78
CA ARG A 215 -0.34 33.62 -1.62
C ARG A 215 0.87 34.50 -1.95
N THR A 216 1.88 33.93 -2.59
CA THR A 216 3.10 34.67 -2.97
C THR A 216 2.78 35.79 -3.97
N ALA A 217 1.93 35.53 -4.96
CA ALA A 217 1.49 36.54 -5.93
C ALA A 217 0.71 37.69 -5.27
N VAL A 218 -0.15 37.39 -4.30
CA VAL A 218 -0.88 38.42 -3.53
C VAL A 218 0.08 39.29 -2.71
N ILE A 219 1.05 38.67 -2.03
CA ILE A 219 2.05 39.41 -1.25
C ILE A 219 2.87 40.33 -2.15
N ASP A 220 3.32 39.86 -3.32
CA ASP A 220 4.06 40.68 -4.29
C ASP A 220 3.22 41.87 -4.79
N MET A 221 1.93 41.66 -5.03
CA MET A 221 1.02 42.75 -5.42
C MET A 221 0.87 43.81 -4.33
N ILE A 222 0.74 43.39 -3.06
CA ILE A 222 0.65 44.32 -1.91
C ILE A 222 1.94 45.12 -1.78
N LEU A 223 3.10 44.46 -1.84
CA LEU A 223 4.41 45.12 -1.73
C LEU A 223 4.59 46.18 -2.83
N ARG A 224 4.23 45.87 -4.06
CA ARG A 224 4.29 46.84 -5.17
C ARG A 224 3.34 48.03 -4.96
N ALA A 225 2.15 47.78 -4.44
CA ALA A 225 1.18 48.84 -4.14
C ALA A 225 1.68 49.76 -3.01
N GLU A 226 2.25 49.19 -1.95
CA GLU A 226 2.86 49.96 -0.85
C GLU A 226 4.07 50.77 -1.32
N GLU A 227 4.95 50.18 -2.14
CA GLU A 227 6.09 50.89 -2.72
C GLU A 227 5.62 52.05 -3.60
N GLN A 228 4.54 51.87 -4.37
CA GLN A 228 3.98 52.93 -5.19
C GLN A 228 3.31 54.02 -4.35
N ALA A 229 2.62 53.66 -3.26
CA ALA A 229 2.03 54.61 -2.32
C ALA A 229 3.10 55.46 -1.63
N THR A 230 4.14 54.83 -1.08
CA THR A 230 5.28 55.53 -0.45
C THR A 230 6.01 56.44 -1.44
N ARG A 231 6.22 56.00 -2.68
CA ARG A 231 6.79 56.83 -3.75
C ARG A 231 5.92 58.05 -4.05
N ASN A 232 4.61 57.87 -4.13
CA ASN A 232 3.67 58.97 -4.37
C ASN A 232 3.66 59.98 -3.21
N GLU A 233 3.69 59.51 -1.96
CA GLU A 233 3.79 60.37 -0.79
C GLU A 233 5.09 61.17 -0.77
N TRP A 234 6.21 60.53 -1.12
CA TRP A 234 7.50 61.21 -1.20
C TRP A 234 7.51 62.31 -2.26
N ILE A 235 6.92 62.04 -3.44
CA ILE A 235 6.73 63.04 -4.49
C ILE A 235 5.85 64.20 -4.01
N ARG A 236 4.77 63.92 -3.26
CA ARG A 236 3.90 64.95 -2.68
C ARG A 236 4.69 65.86 -1.73
N ILE A 237 5.42 65.27 -0.78
CA ILE A 237 6.24 66.00 0.20
C ILE A 237 7.30 66.83 -0.51
N GLN A 238 7.98 66.28 -1.52
CA GLN A 238 9.02 67.02 -2.25
C GLN A 238 8.45 68.26 -2.94
N ARG A 239 7.25 68.15 -3.53
CA ARG A 239 6.56 69.28 -4.16
C ARG A 239 6.18 70.36 -3.14
N GLU A 240 5.58 69.96 -2.01
CA GLU A 240 5.23 70.89 -0.93
C GLU A 240 6.48 71.66 -0.43
N LEU A 241 7.62 70.98 -0.32
CA LEU A 241 8.88 71.56 0.13
C LEU A 241 9.53 72.48 -0.92
N GLU A 242 9.31 72.22 -2.20
CA GLU A 242 9.74 73.09 -3.30
C GLU A 242 8.87 74.35 -3.38
N GLU A 243 7.54 74.21 -3.26
CA GLU A 243 6.60 75.34 -3.17
C GLU A 243 6.90 76.24 -1.95
N GLU A 244 7.24 75.65 -0.81
CA GLU A 244 7.61 76.39 0.41
C GLU A 244 8.92 77.19 0.21
N LYS A 245 9.93 76.58 -0.43
CA LYS A 245 11.18 77.28 -0.78
C LYS A 245 10.95 78.43 -1.76
N GLU A 246 10.16 78.21 -2.81
CA GLU A 246 9.83 79.29 -3.75
C GLU A 246 9.01 80.40 -3.09
N HIS A 247 8.17 80.08 -2.11
CA HIS A 247 7.43 81.07 -1.34
C HIS A 247 8.36 81.87 -0.41
N GLU A 248 9.30 81.20 0.25
CA GLU A 248 10.31 81.84 1.10
C GLU A 248 11.25 82.74 0.28
N GLU A 249 11.66 82.31 -0.92
CA GLU A 249 12.47 83.11 -1.84
C GLU A 249 11.73 84.35 -2.34
N ARG A 250 10.44 84.21 -2.71
CA ARG A 250 9.57 85.35 -3.07
C ARG A 250 9.46 86.38 -1.94
N LEU A 251 9.24 85.93 -0.70
CA LEU A 251 9.20 86.82 0.47
C LEU A 251 10.55 87.50 0.71
N ALA A 252 11.66 86.81 0.50
CA ALA A 252 13.01 87.36 0.66
C ALA A 252 13.31 88.43 -0.40
N ASP A 253 12.86 88.25 -1.64
CA ASP A 253 13.02 89.23 -2.71
C ASP A 253 12.10 90.46 -2.52
N GLU A 254 10.84 90.26 -2.12
CA GLU A 254 9.95 91.37 -1.74
C GLU A 254 10.53 92.20 -0.59
N ALA A 255 11.14 91.55 0.42
CA ALA A 255 11.81 92.25 1.51
C ALA A 255 13.03 93.04 1.04
N ARG A 256 13.78 92.57 0.03
CA ARG A 256 14.92 93.30 -0.55
C ARG A 256 14.47 94.54 -1.32
N ASP A 257 13.36 94.48 -2.04
CA ASP A 257 12.81 95.61 -2.81
C ASP A 257 12.25 96.74 -1.93
N VAL A 258 11.88 96.46 -0.66
CA VAL A 258 11.39 97.47 0.29
C VAL A 258 12.53 98.31 0.94
N PHE A 259 13.78 97.86 0.86
CA PHE A 259 14.94 98.53 1.48
C PHE A 259 15.87 99.27 0.49
N VAL A 260 15.45 99.48 -0.76
CA VAL A 260 16.14 100.29 -1.80
C VAL A 260 15.32 101.52 -2.13
#